data_AF-A0A7W8RVZ3-F1
#
_entry.id   AF-A0A7W8RVZ3-F1
#
_cell.length_a   1.000
_cell.length_b   1.000
_cell.length_c   1.000
_cell.angle_alpha   90.00
_cell.angle_beta   90.00
_cell.angle_gamma   90.00
#
_symmetry.space_group_name_H-M   'P 1'
#
loop_
_entity.id
_entity.type
_entity.pdbx_description
1 polymer ?
#
loop_
_entity_poly.entity_id
_entity_poly.type
_entity_poly.pdbx_seq_one_letter_code
_entity_poly.pdbx_strand_id
1 'polypeptide(L)'
;MTLLAFLLDALGAPWAAIVAAAAAAAAIHGLRLSGWRSWRVGYRPILLILHMAYAGIPLGFVMLALAAPGVVAHSVAIHTFTVGVIGCAIIAMITRTARGHTGRERARIVV
;
A
#
# COMPACT_ATOMS: atom_id res chain seq x y z
N MET A 1 7.90 13.96 0.28
CA MET A 1 6.52 13.98 0.83
C MET A 1 6.30 12.88 1.85
N THR A 2 6.56 11.62 1.52
CA THR A 2 6.45 10.49 2.47
C THR A 2 7.36 10.63 3.69
N LEU A 3 8.67 10.82 3.47
CA LEU A 3 9.63 11.05 4.57
C LEU A 3 9.30 12.31 5.37
N LEU A 4 8.81 13.35 4.71
CA LEU A 4 8.39 14.58 5.36
C LEU A 4 7.19 14.36 6.29
N ALA A 5 6.18 13.60 5.84
CA ALA A 5 5.00 13.29 6.67
C ALA A 5 5.39 12.50 7.93
N PHE A 6 6.27 11.49 7.80
CA PHE A 6 6.77 10.75 8.96
C PHE A 6 7.66 11.59 9.87
N LEU A 7 8.49 12.47 9.31
CA LEU A 7 9.34 13.35 10.11
C LEU A 7 8.51 14.37 10.89
N LEU A 8 7.48 14.97 10.27
CA LEU A 8 6.58 15.91 10.94
C LEU A 8 5.79 15.24 12.05
N ASP A 9 5.31 14.02 11.83
CA ASP A 9 4.63 13.21 12.84
C ASP A 9 5.56 12.84 14.01
N ALA A 10 6.78 12.37 13.71
CA ALA A 10 7.77 12.01 14.72
C ALA A 10 8.25 13.21 15.56
N LEU A 11 8.34 14.40 14.96
CA LEU A 11 8.72 15.63 15.64
C LEU A 11 7.56 16.29 16.41
N GLY A 12 6.36 15.72 16.37
CA GLY A 12 5.18 16.31 17.00
C GLY A 12 4.81 17.67 16.41
N ALA A 13 5.02 17.85 15.10
CA ALA A 13 4.70 19.09 14.41
C ALA A 13 3.19 19.41 14.49
N PRO A 14 2.77 20.66 14.19
CA PRO A 14 1.36 21.02 14.18
C PRO A 14 0.57 20.07 13.28
N TRP A 15 -0.58 19.61 13.77
CA TRP A 15 -1.43 18.62 13.08
C TRP A 15 -1.75 19.03 11.64
N ALA A 16 -1.93 20.33 11.35
CA ALA A 16 -2.17 20.83 10.00
C ALA A 16 -1.01 20.53 9.02
N ALA A 17 0.25 20.61 9.48
CA ALA A 17 1.41 20.29 8.66
C ALA A 17 1.51 18.78 8.38
N ILE A 18 1.21 17.95 9.39
CA ILE A 18 1.17 16.49 9.25
C ILE A 18 0.07 16.09 8.26
N VAL A 19 -1.13 16.65 8.40
CA VAL A 19 -2.28 16.43 7.49
C VAL A 19 -1.92 16.80 6.07
N ALA A 20 -1.34 17.99 5.84
CA ALA A 20 -1.00 18.45 4.50
C ALA A 20 0.04 17.52 3.83
N ALA A 21 1.11 17.15 4.55
CA ALA A 21 2.15 16.27 4.02
C ALA A 21 1.64 14.84 3.79
N ALA A 22 0.84 14.30 4.71
CA ALA A 22 0.25 12.96 4.60
C ALA A 22 -0.80 12.90 3.47
N ALA A 23 -1.66 13.91 3.33
CA ALA A 23 -2.62 14.00 2.24
C ALA A 23 -1.93 14.10 0.88
N ALA A 24 -0.86 14.90 0.77
CA ALA A 24 -0.05 14.98 -0.45
C ALA A 24 0.59 13.62 -0.79
N ALA A 25 1.15 12.92 0.21
CA ALA A 25 1.70 11.59 0.02
C ALA A 25 0.63 10.57 -0.42
N ALA A 26 -0.53 10.57 0.24
CA ALA A 26 -1.67 9.72 -0.12
C ALA A 26 -2.15 9.97 -1.55
N ALA A 27 -2.28 11.24 -1.95
CA ALA A 27 -2.69 11.61 -3.31
C ALA A 27 -1.68 11.13 -4.37
N ILE A 28 -0.38 11.34 -4.16
CA ILE A 28 0.66 10.89 -5.08
C ILE A 28 0.64 9.36 -5.22
N HIS A 29 0.52 8.64 -4.11
CA HIS A 29 0.44 7.17 -4.13
C HIS A 29 -0.86 6.66 -4.77
N GLY A 30 -1.99 7.33 -4.52
CA GLY A 30 -3.28 7.03 -5.13
C GLY A 30 -3.28 7.25 -6.64
N LEU A 31 -2.71 8.36 -7.11
CA LEU A 31 -2.52 8.64 -8.54
C LEU A 31 -1.59 7.63 -9.21
N ARG A 32 -0.54 7.20 -8.51
CA ARG A 32 0.36 6.15 -9.02
C ARG A 32 -0.36 4.82 -9.17
N LEU A 33 -1.21 4.48 -8.20
CA LEU A 33 -2.03 3.26 -8.22
C LEU A 33 -3.09 3.33 -9.33
N SER A 34 -3.74 4.48 -9.56
CA SER A 34 -4.71 4.64 -10.66
C SER A 34 -4.05 4.58 -12.05
N GLY A 35 -2.78 4.97 -12.14
CA GLY A 35 -1.95 4.78 -13.33
C GLY A 35 -1.61 3.32 -13.63
N TRP A 36 -1.77 2.40 -12.67
CA TRP A 36 -1.58 0.96 -12.92
C TRP A 36 -2.73 0.45 -13.77
N ARG A 37 -2.45 0.29 -15.06
CA ARG A 37 -3.39 -0.18 -16.10
C ARG A 37 -3.72 -1.68 -15.96
N SER A 38 -3.89 -2.19 -14.75
CA SER A 38 -3.97 -3.62 -14.45
C SER A 38 -5.22 -4.29 -15.02
N TRP A 39 -6.25 -3.51 -15.30
CA TRP A 39 -7.44 -3.90 -16.06
C TRP A 39 -7.10 -4.46 -17.45
N ARG A 40 -5.99 -4.04 -18.07
CA ARG A 40 -5.56 -4.53 -19.39
C ARG A 40 -4.95 -5.94 -19.37
N VAL A 41 -4.55 -6.46 -18.21
CA VAL A 41 -3.79 -7.72 -18.09
C VAL A 41 -4.70 -8.92 -17.73
N GLY A 42 -6.01 -8.68 -17.58
CA GLY A 42 -7.00 -9.68 -17.15
C GLY A 42 -6.88 -10.06 -15.67
N TYR A 43 -7.79 -10.92 -15.20
CA TYR A 43 -7.80 -11.38 -13.80
C TYR A 43 -6.63 -12.34 -13.54
N ARG A 44 -5.54 -11.80 -12.97
CA ARG A 44 -4.44 -12.62 -12.41
C ARG A 44 -4.40 -12.40 -10.89
N PRO A 45 -4.66 -13.42 -10.06
CA PRO A 45 -4.75 -13.26 -8.60
C PRO A 45 -3.44 -12.75 -7.97
N ILE A 46 -2.29 -13.01 -8.61
CA ILE A 46 -1.00 -12.49 -8.16
C ILE A 46 -0.84 -10.98 -8.36
N LEU A 47 -1.54 -10.39 -9.34
CA LEU A 47 -1.58 -8.94 -9.50
C LEU A 47 -2.46 -8.32 -8.41
N LEU A 48 -3.57 -8.97 -8.05
CA LEU A 48 -4.48 -8.49 -7.00
C LEU A 48 -3.78 -8.32 -5.65
N ILE A 49 -3.01 -9.32 -5.21
CA ILE A 49 -2.29 -9.24 -3.92
C ILE A 49 -1.23 -8.13 -3.93
N LEU A 50 -0.60 -7.88 -5.08
CA LEU A 50 0.36 -6.78 -5.24
C LEU A 50 -0.33 -5.41 -5.13
N HIS A 51 -1.53 -5.27 -5.69
CA HIS A 51 -2.30 -4.04 -5.57
C HIS A 51 -2.77 -3.81 -4.15
N MET A 52 -3.21 -4.87 -3.45
CA MET A 52 -3.60 -4.77 -2.05
C MET A 52 -2.44 -4.31 -1.16
N ALA A 53 -1.25 -4.90 -1.35
CA ALA A 53 -0.05 -4.48 -0.63
C ALA A 53 0.33 -3.01 -0.92
N TYR A 54 0.23 -2.60 -2.19
CA TYR A 54 0.52 -1.21 -2.57
C TYR A 54 -0.54 -0.23 -2.06
N ALA A 55 -1.83 -0.62 -2.07
CA ALA A 55 -2.95 0.19 -1.60
C ALA A 55 -2.89 0.45 -0.08
N GLY A 56 -2.21 -0.41 0.67
CA GLY A 56 -1.90 -0.17 2.09
C GLY A 56 -1.10 1.12 2.32
N ILE A 57 -0.29 1.56 1.35
CA ILE A 57 0.54 2.78 1.46
C ILE A 57 -0.33 4.05 1.49
N PRO A 58 -1.15 4.36 0.45
CA PRO A 58 -2.02 5.54 0.51
C PRO A 58 -3.03 5.43 1.64
N LEU A 59 -3.55 4.24 1.96
CA LEU A 59 -4.49 4.05 3.06
C LEU A 59 -3.85 4.38 4.42
N GLY A 60 -2.60 3.95 4.65
CA GLY A 60 -1.85 4.29 5.86
C GLY A 60 -1.64 5.79 6.00
N PHE A 61 -1.34 6.50 4.91
CA PHE A 61 -1.20 7.96 4.94
C PHE A 61 -2.54 8.68 5.18
N VAL A 62 -3.66 8.16 4.66
CA VAL A 62 -4.99 8.68 5.00
C VAL A 62 -5.28 8.49 6.49
N MET A 63 -4.99 7.32 7.04
CA MET A 63 -5.16 7.07 8.47
C MET A 63 -4.24 7.96 9.33
N LEU A 64 -3.00 8.22 8.88
CA LEU A 64 -2.08 9.14 9.55
C LEU A 64 -2.61 10.58 9.56
N ALA A 65 -3.17 11.04 8.44
CA ALA A 65 -3.81 12.35 8.34
C ALA A 65 -5.03 12.46 9.27
N LEU A 66 -5.79 11.38 9.48
CA LEU A 66 -6.90 11.35 10.43
C LEU A 66 -6.43 11.21 11.90
N ALA A 67 -5.28 10.59 12.13
CA ALA A 67 -4.71 10.44 13.46
C ALA A 67 -4.16 11.77 14.01
N ALA A 68 -3.59 12.62 13.15
CA ALA A 68 -3.03 13.92 13.54
C ALA A 68 -4.03 14.85 14.27
N PRO A 69 -5.29 15.03 13.83
CA PRO A 69 -6.31 15.76 14.58
C PRO A 69 -7.02 14.91 15.66
N GLY A 70 -6.63 13.66 15.86
CA GLY A 70 -7.21 12.78 16.88
C GLY A 70 -8.53 12.07 16.49
N VAL A 71 -8.89 12.04 15.20
CA VAL A 71 -10.12 11.38 14.73
C VAL A 71 -10.02 9.85 14.84
N VAL A 72 -8.81 9.30 14.65
CA VAL A 72 -8.51 7.88 14.85
C VAL A 72 -7.28 7.73 15.75
N ALA A 73 -7.14 6.58 16.41
CA ALA A 73 -5.94 6.30 17.20
C ALA A 73 -4.71 6.18 16.28
N HIS A 74 -3.57 6.74 16.70
CA HIS A 74 -2.32 6.65 15.96
C HIS A 74 -1.89 5.19 15.71
N SER A 75 -2.22 4.27 16.63
CA SER A 75 -2.01 2.84 16.46
C SER A 75 -2.71 2.26 15.23
N VAL A 76 -3.86 2.78 14.82
CA VAL A 76 -4.59 2.33 13.62
C VAL A 76 -3.83 2.72 12.35
N ALA A 77 -3.22 3.91 12.33
CA ALA A 77 -2.37 4.33 11.22
C ALA A 77 -1.14 3.41 11.07
N ILE A 78 -0.45 3.12 12.18
CA ILE A 78 0.70 2.20 12.19
C ILE A 78 0.29 0.76 11.85
N HIS A 79 -0.85 0.28 12.35
CA HIS A 79 -1.37 -1.04 12.01
C HIS A 79 -1.67 -1.17 10.52
N THR A 80 -2.23 -0.11 9.91
CA THR A 80 -2.49 -0.06 8.48
C THR A 80 -1.21 -0.14 7.66
N PHE A 81 -0.14 0.55 8.09
CA PHE A 81 1.17 0.44 7.43
C PHE A 81 1.79 -0.96 7.59
N THR A 82 1.81 -1.49 8.81
CA THR A 82 2.48 -2.76 9.10
C THR A 82 1.73 -3.97 8.53
N VAL A 83 0.43 -4.07 8.76
CA VAL A 83 -0.39 -5.18 8.26
C VAL A 83 -0.70 -5.01 6.78
N GLY A 84 -1.13 -3.82 6.37
CA GLY A 84 -1.54 -3.55 4.99
C GLY A 84 -0.38 -3.54 3.99
N VAL A 85 0.76 -2.93 4.33
CA VAL A 85 1.89 -2.88 3.40
C VAL A 85 2.79 -4.09 3.58
N ILE A 86 3.34 -4.29 4.78
CA ILE A 86 4.35 -5.33 5.02
C ILE A 86 3.68 -6.72 5.00
N GLY A 87 2.59 -6.89 5.76
CA GLY A 87 1.87 -8.17 5.82
C GLY A 87 1.40 -8.65 4.45
N CYS A 88 0.70 -7.80 3.69
CA CYS A 88 0.27 -8.16 2.34
C CYS A 88 1.44 -8.38 1.38
N ALA A 89 2.55 -7.63 1.48
CA ALA A 89 3.73 -7.86 0.65
C ALA A 89 4.39 -9.22 0.93
N ILE A 90 4.44 -9.65 2.20
CA ILE A 90 4.92 -10.97 2.58
C ILE A 90 4.01 -12.06 1.99
N ILE A 91 2.69 -11.94 2.13
CA ILE A 91 1.74 -12.88 1.53
C ILE A 91 1.90 -12.93 0.01
N ALA A 92 2.09 -11.78 -0.64
CA ALA A 92 2.35 -11.70 -2.08
C ALA A 92 3.62 -12.47 -2.48
N MET A 93 4.70 -12.31 -1.71
CA MET A 93 5.96 -12.99 -1.95
C MET A 93 5.85 -14.51 -1.73
N ILE A 94 5.25 -14.96 -0.63
CA ILE A 94 5.02 -16.38 -0.34
C ILE A 94 4.15 -17.02 -1.43
N THR A 95 3.08 -16.33 -1.85
CA THR A 95 2.21 -16.81 -2.93
C THR A 95 2.98 -16.96 -4.24
N ARG A 96 3.89 -16.02 -4.55
CA ARG A 96 4.73 -16.08 -5.75
C ARG A 96 5.68 -17.28 -5.72
N THR A 97 6.38 -17.52 -4.60
CA THR A 97 7.34 -18.62 -4.48
C THR A 97 6.62 -19.98 -4.49
N ALA A 98 5.53 -20.13 -3.75
CA ALA A 98 4.71 -21.34 -3.75
C ALA A 98 4.17 -21.70 -5.15
N ARG A 99 3.81 -20.69 -5.97
CA ARG A 99 3.42 -20.90 -7.37
C ARG A 99 4.56 -21.39 -8.27
N GLY A 100 5.81 -21.07 -7.95
CA GLY A 100 6.99 -21.58 -8.67
C GLY A 100 7.26 -23.06 -8.41
N HIS A 101 6.94 -23.54 -7.20
CA HIS A 101 7.16 -24.93 -6.79
C HIS A 101 5.98 -25.87 -7.02
N THR A 102 4.78 -25.33 -7.31
CA THR A 102 3.56 -26.14 -7.56
C THR A 102 3.45 -26.69 -8.98
N GLY A 103 4.49 -26.60 -9.82
CA GLY A 103 4.65 -27.40 -11.04
C GLY A 103 3.53 -27.32 -12.08
N ARG A 104 2.61 -26.34 -12.02
CA ARG A 104 1.55 -26.19 -13.04
C ARG A 104 2.21 -25.90 -14.38
N GLU A 105 2.24 -26.91 -15.24
CA GLU A 105 2.63 -26.80 -16.64
C GLU A 105 1.97 -25.57 -17.23
N ARG A 106 2.79 -24.70 -17.84
CA ARG A 106 2.26 -23.78 -18.83
C ARG A 106 1.77 -24.69 -19.95
N ALA A 107 0.46 -24.90 -20.06
CA ALA A 107 -0.12 -25.49 -21.25
C ALA A 107 0.48 -24.74 -22.43
N ARG A 108 1.34 -25.44 -23.16
CA ARG A 108 2.11 -24.93 -24.28
C ARG A 108 1.07 -24.45 -25.28
N ILE A 109 0.92 -23.13 -25.43
CA ILE A 109 0.21 -22.58 -26.58
C ILE A 109 1.14 -22.92 -27.75
N VAL A 110 0.82 -24.01 -28.43
CA VAL A 110 1.43 -24.39 -29.70
C VAL A 110 0.94 -23.34 -30.69
N VAL A 111 1.85 -22.45 -31.09
CA VAL A 111 1.77 -21.67 -32.32
C VAL A 111 2.51 -22.45 -33.39
#